data_AF-A0A921I2Q1-F1
#
_entry.id   AF-A0A921I2Q1-F1
#
_cell.length_a   1.000
_cell.length_b   1.000
_cell.length_c   1.000
_cell.angle_alpha   90.00
_cell.angle_beta   90.00
_cell.angle_gamma   90.00
#
_symmetry.space_group_name_H-M   'P 1'
#
loop_
_entity.id
_entity.type
_entity.pdbx_description
1 polymer ?
#
loop_
_entity_poly.entity_id
_entity_poly.type
_entity_poly.pdbx_seq_one_letter_code
_entity_poly.pdbx_strand_id
1 'polypeptide(L)' 'MKCPYCDRKMREGQLHAVGSGPALVWKDGEETLRLNTDPDMVARTLGDRIAAYRCDHCKKIIVNYE' A
#
# COMPACT_ATOMS: atom_id res chain seq x y z
N MET A 1 -0.97 -6.38 11.91
CA MET A 1 -0.26 -7.64 11.57
C MET A 1 1.22 -7.58 11.95
N LYS A 2 1.91 -8.72 12.01
CA LYS A 2 3.40 -8.78 12.09
C LYS A 2 3.99 -8.80 10.68
N CYS A 3 5.15 -8.16 10.50
CA CYS A 3 5.87 -8.15 9.24
C CYS A 3 6.48 -9.53 8.96
N PRO A 4 6.17 -10.17 7.82
CA PRO A 4 6.70 -11.50 7.51
C PRO A 4 8.21 -11.52 7.23
N TYR A 5 8.83 -10.34 7.08
CA TYR A 5 10.26 -10.21 6.77
C TYR A 5 11.13 -9.88 7.98
N CYS A 6 10.56 -9.34 9.06
CA CYS A 6 11.34 -8.89 10.22
C CYS A 6 10.58 -8.94 11.56
N ASP A 7 9.43 -9.62 11.62
CA ASP A 7 8.57 -9.89 12.79
C ASP A 7 8.02 -8.68 13.58
N ARG A 8 8.37 -7.46 13.18
CA ARG A 8 7.88 -6.24 13.84
C ARG A 8 6.42 -5.96 13.52
N LYS A 9 5.74 -5.29 14.45
CA LYS A 9 4.37 -4.80 14.25
C LYS A 9 4.34 -3.85 13.06
N MET A 10 3.34 -4.01 12.20
CA MET A 10 3.09 -3.16 11.04
C MET A 10 1.98 -2.15 11.33
N ARG A 11 2.06 -0.97 10.73
CA ARG A 11 0.97 0.01 10.70
C ARG A 11 -0.07 -0.40 9.68
N GLU A 12 -1.33 -0.17 10.03
CA GLU A 12 -2.46 -0.40 9.16
C GLU A 12 -2.75 0.85 8.34
N GLY A 13 -3.08 0.66 7.08
CA GLY A 13 -3.40 1.69 6.13
C GLY A 13 -4.16 1.10 4.95
N GLN A 14 -4.18 1.85 3.86
CA GLN A 14 -4.90 1.47 2.65
C GLN A 14 -4.07 1.77 1.41
N LEU A 15 -4.23 0.91 0.40
CA LEU A 15 -3.71 1.12 -0.94
C LEU A 15 -4.80 1.71 -1.82
N HIS A 16 -4.50 2.85 -2.46
CA HIS A 16 -5.42 3.61 -3.32
C HIS A 16 -4.74 3.86 -4.66
N ALA A 17 -5.47 3.74 -5.76
CA ALA A 17 -5.05 4.33 -7.04
C ALA A 17 -5.38 5.82 -7.07
N VAL A 18 -4.50 6.67 -7.61
CA VAL A 18 -4.69 8.13 -7.58
C VAL A 18 -4.60 8.78 -8.96
N GLY A 19 -5.71 9.40 -9.38
CA GLY A 19 -5.77 10.35 -10.49
C GLY A 19 -5.56 9.74 -11.89
N SER A 20 -5.50 10.63 -12.89
CA SER A 20 -5.26 10.31 -14.31
C SER A 20 -3.84 9.79 -14.60
N GLY A 21 -2.99 9.69 -13.58
CA GLY A 21 -1.64 9.12 -13.67
C GLY A 21 -1.61 7.73 -13.05
N PRO A 22 -0.93 6.75 -13.66
CA PRO A 22 -0.83 5.41 -13.10
C PRO A 22 0.07 5.42 -11.86
N ALA A 23 -0.49 5.70 -10.68
CA ALA A 23 0.23 5.57 -9.42
C ALA A 23 -0.66 4.98 -8.33
N LEU A 24 -0.06 4.06 -7.56
CA LEU A 24 -0.62 3.65 -6.28
C LEU A 24 -0.02 4.49 -5.16
N VAL A 25 -0.84 4.79 -4.17
CA VAL A 25 -0.41 5.32 -2.90
C VAL A 25 -0.78 4.36 -1.79
N TRP A 26 0.14 4.18 -0.86
CA TRP A 26 -0.19 3.68 0.46
C TRP A 26 -0.43 4.88 1.37
N LYS A 27 -1.49 4.84 2.18
CA LYS A 27 -1.69 5.85 3.21
C LYS A 27 -2.26 5.26 4.49
N ASP A 28 -1.89 5.85 5.61
CA ASP A 28 -2.71 5.84 6.80
C ASP A 28 -3.14 7.28 7.11
N GLY A 29 -3.99 7.52 8.11
CA GLY A 29 -4.58 8.85 8.35
C GLY A 29 -3.57 10.00 8.52
N GLU A 30 -2.27 9.70 8.64
CA GLU A 30 -1.18 10.66 8.86
C GLU A 30 -0.17 10.72 7.70
N GLU A 31 0.21 9.58 7.11
CA GLU A 31 1.24 9.49 6.08
C GLU A 31 0.64 9.08 4.72
N THR A 32 1.06 9.71 3.63
CA THR A 32 0.76 9.26 2.26
C THR A 32 2.08 9.03 1.50
N LEU A 33 2.22 7.83 0.93
CA LEU A 33 3.42 7.37 0.23
C LEU A 33 3.07 6.95 -1.19
N ARG A 34 3.65 7.64 -2.17
CA ARG A 34 3.56 7.25 -3.57
C ARG A 34 4.47 6.06 -3.84
N LEU A 35 3.91 5.02 -4.46
CA LEU A 35 4.65 3.83 -4.86
C LEU A 35 5.05 3.94 -6.32
N ASN A 36 6.28 3.53 -6.62
CA ASN A 36 6.71 3.29 -7.99
C ASN A 36 6.02 2.01 -8.47
N THR A 37 4.95 2.18 -9.23
CA THR A 37 4.04 1.08 -9.60
C THR A 37 3.88 1.02 -11.10
N ASP A 38 3.79 -0.21 -11.61
CA ASP A 38 3.43 -0.47 -13.00
C ASP A 38 1.98 0.02 -13.29
N PRO A 39 1.73 0.67 -14.45
CA PRO A 39 0.40 1.12 -14.83
C PRO A 39 -0.68 0.04 -14.86
N ASP A 40 -0.35 -1.19 -15.25
CA ASP A 40 -1.32 -2.28 -15.31
C ASP A 40 -1.77 -2.69 -13.90
N MET A 41 -0.84 -2.64 -12.94
CA MET A 41 -1.17 -2.86 -11.53
C MET A 41 -2.08 -1.75 -11.01
N VAL A 42 -1.85 -0.49 -11.42
CA VAL A 42 -2.73 0.63 -11.05
C VAL A 42 -4.14 0.44 -11.61
N ALA A 43 -4.27 0.02 -12.87
CA ALA A 43 -5.56 -0.21 -13.53
C ALA A 43 -6.38 -1.30 -12.81
N ARG A 44 -5.75 -2.39 -12.36
CA ARG A 44 -6.41 -3.46 -11.59
C ARG A 44 -6.89 -3.04 -10.20
N THR A 45 -6.34 -1.95 -9.69
CA THR A 45 -6.61 -1.44 -8.34
C THR A 45 -7.50 -0.18 -8.38
N LEU A 46 -7.93 0.24 -9.57
CA LEU A 46 -8.59 1.51 -9.78
C LEU A 46 -10.02 1.47 -9.19
N GLY A 47 -10.29 2.37 -8.25
CA GLY A 47 -11.57 2.46 -7.54
C GLY A 47 -11.62 1.67 -6.23
N ASP A 48 -10.66 0.77 -6.00
CA ASP A 48 -10.60 -0.03 -4.79
C ASP A 48 -9.85 0.68 -3.65
N ARG A 49 -10.26 0.35 -2.43
CA ARG A 49 -9.55 0.70 -1.19
C ARG A 49 -9.12 -0.59 -0.52
N ILE A 50 -7.89 -1.00 -0.78
CA ILE A 50 -7.42 -2.31 -0.33
C ILE A 50 -6.72 -2.16 1.02
N ALA A 51 -7.05 -3.03 1.97
CA ALA A 51 -6.35 -3.08 3.25
C ALA A 51 -4.86 -3.39 3.01
N ALA A 52 -3.99 -2.53 3.54
CA ALA A 52 -2.56 -2.67 3.34
C ALA A 52 -1.79 -2.27 4.60
N TYR A 53 -0.67 -2.91 4.83
CA TYR A 53 0.08 -2.75 6.06
C TYR A 53 1.53 -2.41 5.75
N ARG A 54 2.09 -1.43 6.46
CA ARG A 54 3.48 -1.00 6.28
C ARG A 54 4.32 -1.33 7.50
N CYS A 55 5.50 -1.90 7.28
CA CYS A 55 6.51 -2.03 8.32
C CYS A 55 7.41 -0.80 8.35
N ASP A 56 7.43 -0.06 9.46
CA ASP A 56 8.28 1.14 9.56
C ASP A 56 9.79 0.82 9.61
N HIS A 57 10.15 -0.42 9.92
CA HIS A 57 11.55 -0.84 10.00
C HIS A 57 12.13 -1.21 8.63
N CYS A 58 11.54 -2.20 7.95
CA CYS A 58 12.03 -2.67 6.64
C CYS A 58 11.35 -2.01 5.45
N LYS A 59 10.40 -1.09 5.69
CA LYS A 59 9.64 -0.31 4.70
C LYS A 59 8.79 -1.14 3.72
N LYS A 60 8.67 -2.45 3.93
CA LYS A 60 7.80 -3.34 3.14
C LYS A 60 6.32 -3.02 3.39
N ILE A 61 5.54 -3.09 2.32
CA ILE A 61 4.09 -2.99 2.34
C ILE A 61 3.52 -4.36 1.94
N ILE A 62 2.59 -4.87 2.75
CA ILE A 62 1.81 -6.06 2.44
C ILE A 62 0.39 -5.61 2.10
N VAL A 63 -0.11 -6.08 0.96
CA VAL A 63 -1.46 -5.79 0.47
C VAL A 63 -2.29 -7.04 0.66
N ASN A 64 -3.46 -6.92 1.29
CA ASN A 64 -4.40 -8.02 1.42
C ASN A 64 -5.46 -7.90 0.31
N TYR A 65 -5.25 -8.60 -0.80
CA TYR A 65 -6.12 -8.62 -1.97
C TYR A 65 -6.80 -9.98 -2.04
N GLU A 66 -8.14 -10.01 -2.07
CA GLU A 66 -8.94 -11.22 -2.32
C GLU A 66 -9.23 -11.38 -3.81
#